data_AF-A0A1F5P7R6-F1
#
_entry.id   AF-A0A1F5P7R6-F1
#
_cell.length_a   1.000
_cell.length_b   1.000
_cell.length_c   1.000
_cell.angle_alpha   90.00
_cell.angle_beta   90.00
_cell.angle_gamma   90.00
#
_symmetry.space_group_name_H-M   'P 1'
#
loop_
_entity.id
_entity.type
_entity.pdbx_description
1 polymer ?
#
loop_
_entity_poly.entity_id
_entity_poly.type
_entity_poly.pdbx_seq_one_letter_code
_entity_poly.pdbx_strand_id
1 'polypeptide(L)'
;MSILVIWLPQIFVAAVLAIACLWYLKPQWLSKLKIPPENLLKNLLIATLTFRLFYPFVLSFAQYNLWSKDPFSQYFLPPHQPLNYFLLYVWGRFWLESVLALAVAGLFWAFLYLIQKNRTGFWTKDDLFLAALLAILTGWPDVIVFLVLVCLYTLLLSLVRLIIFKQTHTQLTSALIIAAIITLLAGDKLINLTGLKVLLI
;
A
#
# COMPACT_ATOMS: atom_id res chain seq x y z
N MET A 1 11.27 21.65 4.24
CA MET A 1 10.97 20.55 3.30
C MET A 1 10.02 21.09 2.24
N SER A 2 10.29 20.91 0.94
CA SER A 2 9.43 21.52 -0.09
C SER A 2 8.06 20.85 -0.12
N ILE A 3 7.03 21.62 -0.49
CA ILE A 3 5.64 21.15 -0.65
C ILE A 3 5.61 19.89 -1.54
N LEU A 4 6.41 19.86 -2.60
CA LEU A 4 6.50 18.73 -3.51
C LEU A 4 6.86 17.41 -2.81
N VAL A 5 7.78 17.41 -1.84
CA VAL A 5 8.18 16.16 -1.15
C VAL A 5 7.02 15.61 -0.32
N ILE A 6 6.19 16.49 0.26
CA ILE A 6 5.08 16.11 1.14
C ILE A 6 3.91 15.52 0.32
N TRP A 7 3.57 16.15 -0.80
CA TRP A 7 2.40 15.75 -1.59
C TRP A 7 2.67 14.63 -2.60
N LEU A 8 3.94 14.41 -2.98
CA LEU A 8 4.31 13.40 -3.98
C LEU A 8 3.77 11.99 -3.66
N PRO A 9 3.90 11.45 -2.43
CA PRO A 9 3.35 10.13 -2.11
C PRO A 9 1.84 10.05 -2.23
N GLN A 10 1.13 11.09 -1.78
CA GLN A 10 -0.34 11.13 -1.80
C GLN A 10 -0.85 11.16 -3.24
N ILE A 11 -0.23 11.97 -4.09
CA ILE A 11 -0.57 12.04 -5.52
C ILE A 11 -0.26 10.71 -6.20
N PHE A 12 0.89 10.11 -5.91
CA PHE A 12 1.29 8.82 -6.47
C PHE A 12 0.28 7.72 -6.08
N VAL A 13 -0.04 7.60 -4.79
CA VAL A 13 -1.00 6.61 -4.28
C VAL A 13 -2.38 6.80 -4.91
N ALA A 14 -2.88 8.04 -4.94
CA ALA A 14 -4.17 8.36 -5.56
C ALA A 14 -4.19 8.01 -7.06
N ALA A 15 -3.11 8.29 -7.79
CA ALA A 15 -3.00 7.96 -9.21
C ALA A 15 -3.00 6.44 -9.43
N VAL A 16 -2.20 5.68 -8.67
CA VAL A 16 -2.17 4.21 -8.80
C VAL A 16 -3.51 3.59 -8.44
N LEU A 17 -4.17 4.06 -7.37
CA LEU A 17 -5.51 3.61 -6.99
C LEU A 17 -6.53 3.91 -8.09
N ALA A 18 -6.52 5.12 -8.65
CA ALA A 18 -7.42 5.50 -9.75
C ALA A 18 -7.23 4.59 -10.96
N ILE A 19 -5.98 4.29 -11.34
CA ILE A 19 -5.69 3.37 -12.44
C ILE A 19 -6.16 1.94 -12.11
N ALA A 20 -5.96 1.46 -10.89
CA ALA A 20 -6.45 0.15 -10.46
C ALA A 20 -7.99 0.06 -10.50
N CYS A 21 -8.69 1.11 -10.06
CA CYS A 21 -10.15 1.22 -10.16
C CYS A 21 -10.63 1.26 -11.61
N LEU A 22 -9.96 2.04 -12.48
CA LEU A 22 -10.28 2.08 -13.92
C LEU A 22 -10.06 0.73 -14.60
N TRP A 23 -9.00 0.02 -14.24
CA TRP A 23 -8.74 -1.35 -14.71
C TRP A 23 -9.85 -2.31 -14.28
N TYR A 24 -10.36 -2.19 -13.04
CA TYR A 24 -11.46 -3.02 -12.55
C TYR A 24 -12.78 -2.73 -13.24
N LEU A 25 -13.13 -1.44 -13.40
CA LEU A 25 -14.39 -1.02 -14.00
C LEU A 25 -14.45 -1.28 -15.51
N LYS A 26 -13.28 -1.45 -16.17
CA LYS A 26 -13.14 -1.65 -17.63
C LYS A 26 -14.11 -0.78 -18.45
N PRO A 27 -14.16 0.54 -18.21
CA PRO A 27 -15.17 1.36 -18.85
C PRO A 27 -14.95 1.36 -20.38
N GLN A 28 -16.04 1.40 -21.15
CA GLN A 28 -16.03 1.13 -22.61
C GLN A 28 -15.12 2.07 -23.43
N TRP A 29 -14.77 3.24 -22.93
CA TRP A 29 -13.84 4.16 -23.60
C TRP A 29 -12.38 3.68 -23.51
N LEU A 30 -12.03 2.93 -22.46
CA LEU A 30 -10.67 2.41 -22.22
C LEU A 30 -10.32 1.25 -23.16
N SER A 31 -11.30 0.50 -23.65
CA SER A 31 -11.08 -0.54 -24.66
C SER A 31 -10.56 0.01 -25.99
N LYS A 32 -10.74 1.32 -26.25
CA LYS A 32 -10.18 2.00 -27.44
C LYS A 32 -8.68 2.25 -27.34
N LEU A 33 -8.11 2.29 -26.13
CA LEU A 33 -6.71 2.66 -25.89
C LEU A 33 -5.70 1.53 -26.18
N LYS A 34 -6.13 0.33 -26.59
CA LYS A 34 -5.28 -0.84 -26.92
C LYS A 34 -4.18 -1.14 -25.88
N ILE A 35 -4.37 -0.80 -24.61
CA ILE A 35 -3.41 -1.11 -23.56
C ILE A 35 -3.54 -2.60 -23.22
N PRO A 36 -2.47 -3.41 -23.27
CA PRO A 36 -2.54 -4.82 -22.91
C PRO A 36 -2.88 -4.96 -21.41
N PRO A 37 -4.06 -5.50 -21.05
CA PRO A 37 -4.56 -5.47 -19.67
C PRO A 37 -3.80 -6.44 -18.76
N GLU A 38 -3.16 -7.46 -19.34
CA GLU A 38 -2.51 -8.58 -18.65
C GLU A 38 -1.23 -8.18 -17.88
N ASN A 39 -0.58 -7.09 -18.27
CA ASN A 39 0.66 -6.63 -17.61
C ASN A 39 0.46 -5.36 -16.77
N LEU A 40 -0.72 -4.72 -16.82
CA LEU A 40 -0.95 -3.44 -16.18
C LEU A 40 -0.78 -3.53 -14.66
N LEU A 41 -1.47 -4.47 -13.99
CA LEU A 41 -1.38 -4.62 -12.53
C LEU A 41 0.03 -5.00 -12.07
N LYS A 42 0.70 -5.87 -12.82
CA LYS A 42 2.09 -6.24 -12.55
C LYS A 42 3.02 -5.03 -12.66
N ASN A 43 2.86 -4.20 -13.69
CA ASN A 43 3.66 -2.99 -13.87
C ASN A 43 3.36 -1.95 -12.79
N LEU A 44 2.09 -1.77 -12.41
CA LEU A 44 1.72 -0.91 -11.27
C LEU A 44 2.33 -1.40 -9.97
N LEU A 45 2.32 -2.71 -9.73
CA LEU A 45 2.94 -3.32 -8.55
C LEU A 45 4.44 -3.05 -8.52
N ILE A 46 5.15 -3.27 -9.63
CA ILE A 46 6.59 -2.97 -9.74
C ILE A 46 6.84 -1.47 -9.54
N ALA A 47 6.05 -0.60 -10.17
CA ALA A 47 6.18 0.84 -10.00
C ALA A 47 5.99 1.26 -8.54
N THR A 48 4.99 0.69 -7.86
CA THR A 48 4.69 0.97 -6.44
C THR A 48 5.80 0.46 -5.53
N LEU A 49 6.33 -0.75 -5.78
CA LEU A 49 7.48 -1.31 -5.08
C LEU A 49 8.71 -0.41 -5.20
N THR A 50 9.05 -0.04 -6.43
CA THR A 50 10.18 0.84 -6.73
C THR A 50 10.00 2.19 -6.07
N PHE A 51 8.83 2.81 -6.21
CA PHE A 51 8.54 4.10 -5.57
C PHE A 51 8.72 4.02 -4.05
N ARG A 52 8.20 2.97 -3.42
CA ARG A 52 8.22 2.82 -1.96
C ARG A 52 9.60 2.53 -1.40
N LEU A 53 10.46 1.87 -2.15
CA LEU A 53 11.87 1.68 -1.80
C LEU A 53 12.72 2.91 -2.10
N PHE A 54 12.39 3.64 -3.18
CA PHE A 54 13.16 4.81 -3.60
C PHE A 54 12.86 6.06 -2.77
N TYR A 55 11.59 6.29 -2.41
CA TYR A 55 11.16 7.49 -1.71
C TYR A 55 11.88 7.71 -0.35
N PRO A 56 12.11 6.68 0.49
CA PRO A 56 12.93 6.81 1.69
C PRO A 56 14.36 7.32 1.43
N PHE A 57 14.99 6.97 0.30
CA PHE A 57 16.30 7.55 -0.06
C PHE A 57 16.20 9.06 -0.29
N VAL A 58 15.17 9.51 -1.00
CA VAL A 58 14.93 10.94 -1.24
C VAL A 58 14.73 11.68 0.08
N LEU A 59 13.95 11.09 1.00
CA LEU A 59 13.76 11.63 2.35
C LEU A 59 15.06 11.68 3.14
N SER A 60 15.85 10.61 3.10
CA SER A 60 17.17 10.53 3.73
C SER A 60 18.09 11.65 3.26
N PHE A 61 18.18 11.85 1.95
CA PHE A 61 19.01 12.89 1.35
C PHE A 61 18.49 14.29 1.66
N ALA A 62 17.16 14.50 1.59
CA ALA A 62 16.54 15.76 1.95
C ALA A 62 16.81 16.10 3.43
N GLN A 63 16.72 15.11 4.31
CA GLN A 63 17.00 15.27 5.74
C GLN A 63 18.45 15.67 6.00
N TYR A 64 19.41 15.01 5.35
CA TYR A 64 20.83 15.37 5.46
C TYR A 64 21.08 16.83 5.03
N ASN A 65 20.51 17.24 3.90
CA ASN A 65 20.65 18.60 3.38
C ASN A 65 19.96 19.66 4.26
N LEU A 66 18.90 19.29 4.97
CA LEU A 66 18.27 20.18 5.93
C LEU A 66 19.17 20.37 7.15
N TRP A 67 19.72 19.27 7.68
CA TRP A 67 20.60 19.31 8.84
C TRP A 67 21.96 19.97 8.57
N SER A 68 22.46 19.92 7.33
CA SER A 68 23.74 20.54 6.98
C SER A 68 23.68 22.07 6.83
N LYS A 69 22.48 22.64 6.64
CA LYS A 69 22.29 24.08 6.36
C LYS A 69 21.88 24.90 7.58
N ASP A 70 21.28 24.26 8.57
CA ASP A 70 20.78 24.95 9.76
C ASP A 70 21.79 24.80 10.93
N PRO A 71 22.21 25.92 11.56
CA PRO A 71 23.27 25.92 12.56
C PRO A 71 23.01 24.99 13.75
N PHE A 72 21.74 24.81 14.13
CA PHE A 72 21.38 23.97 15.27
C PHE A 72 21.34 22.49 14.90
N SER A 73 20.77 22.14 13.75
CA SER A 73 20.68 20.74 13.34
C SER A 73 21.98 20.16 12.78
N GLN A 74 22.96 21.01 12.47
CA GLN A 74 24.32 20.57 12.11
C GLN A 74 25.01 19.78 13.23
N TYR A 75 24.61 19.98 14.49
CA TYR A 75 25.09 19.17 15.62
C TYR A 75 24.67 17.70 15.55
N PHE A 76 23.68 17.34 14.73
CA PHE A 76 23.28 15.94 14.51
C PHE A 76 24.10 15.22 13.44
N LEU A 77 25.04 15.92 12.80
CA LEU A 77 25.90 15.38 11.74
C LEU A 77 27.37 15.33 12.18
N PRO A 78 28.21 14.55 11.47
CA PRO A 78 29.66 14.60 11.65
C PRO A 78 30.21 16.02 11.43
N PRO A 79 31.21 16.48 12.22
CA PRO A 79 31.96 15.70 13.22
C PRO A 79 31.32 15.63 14.62
N HIS A 80 30.21 16.34 14.87
CA HIS A 80 29.62 16.46 16.21
C HIS A 80 28.96 15.16 16.70
N GLN A 81 28.38 14.38 15.78
CA GLN A 81 27.80 13.07 16.03
C GLN A 81 28.34 12.05 15.02
N PRO A 82 28.46 10.76 15.40
CA PRO A 82 28.89 9.73 14.46
C PRO A 82 27.86 9.55 13.34
N LEU A 83 28.34 9.19 12.13
CA LEU A 83 27.47 8.92 10.99
C LEU A 83 26.37 7.88 11.31
N ASN A 84 26.68 6.93 12.20
CA ASN A 84 25.73 5.92 12.65
C ASN A 84 24.46 6.52 13.30
N TYR A 85 24.59 7.65 14.02
CA TYR A 85 23.43 8.34 14.59
C TYR A 85 22.45 8.77 13.49
N PHE A 86 22.97 9.41 12.44
CA PHE A 86 22.17 9.84 11.29
C PHE A 86 21.53 8.64 10.58
N LEU A 87 22.28 7.56 10.35
CA LEU A 87 21.77 6.35 9.70
C LEU A 87 20.64 5.70 10.51
N LEU A 88 20.79 5.57 11.83
CA LEU A 88 19.76 5.04 12.71
C LEU A 88 18.51 5.92 12.73
N TYR A 89 18.68 7.24 12.78
CA TYR A 89 17.57 8.19 12.71
C TYR A 89 16.77 8.04 11.42
N VAL A 90 17.47 8.08 10.28
CA VAL A 90 16.85 7.94 8.94
C VAL A 90 16.22 6.56 8.78
N TRP A 91 16.87 5.51 9.28
CA TRP A 91 16.35 4.16 9.25
C TRP A 91 15.02 4.03 9.99
N GLY A 92 14.99 4.44 11.27
CA GLY A 92 13.79 4.36 12.08
C GLY A 92 12.66 5.22 11.52
N ARG A 93 12.98 6.42 11.03
CA ARG A 93 11.97 7.40 10.60
C ARG A 93 11.39 7.17 9.21
N PHE A 94 12.21 6.73 8.24
CA PHE A 94 11.78 6.67 6.83
C PHE A 94 11.78 5.24 6.27
N TRP A 95 12.74 4.42 6.69
CA TRP A 95 12.89 3.08 6.13
C TRP A 95 12.00 2.06 6.81
N LEU A 96 11.87 2.15 8.13
CA LEU A 96 11.11 1.18 8.91
C LEU A 96 9.66 1.07 8.45
N GLU A 97 9.00 2.21 8.18
CA GLU A 97 7.64 2.25 7.65
C GLU A 97 7.53 1.50 6.31
N SER A 98 8.40 1.82 5.34
CA SER A 98 8.42 1.14 4.04
C SER A 98 8.70 -0.35 4.17
N VAL A 99 9.67 -0.74 5.00
CA VAL A 99 10.04 -2.16 5.20
C VAL A 99 8.90 -2.94 5.84
N LEU A 100 8.26 -2.41 6.89
CA LEU A 100 7.14 -3.07 7.55
C LEU A 100 5.95 -3.22 6.60
N ALA A 101 5.62 -2.17 5.86
CA ALA A 101 4.51 -2.22 4.91
C ALA A 101 4.75 -3.24 3.79
N LEU A 102 5.98 -3.33 3.26
CA LEU A 102 6.36 -4.33 2.27
C LEU A 102 6.38 -5.76 2.86
N ALA A 103 6.85 -5.92 4.10
CA ALA A 103 6.86 -7.21 4.78
C ALA A 103 5.43 -7.73 4.98
N VAL A 104 4.52 -6.92 5.50
CA VAL A 104 3.12 -7.30 5.72
C VAL A 104 2.40 -7.57 4.40
N ALA A 105 2.59 -6.73 3.38
CA ALA A 105 2.01 -6.97 2.06
C ALA A 105 2.55 -8.24 1.40
N GLY A 106 3.85 -8.54 1.56
CA GLY A 106 4.48 -9.76 1.08
C GLY A 106 3.94 -11.02 1.78
N LEU A 107 3.77 -10.96 3.11
CA LEU A 107 3.14 -12.03 3.88
C LEU A 107 1.69 -12.26 3.44
N PHE A 108 0.92 -11.18 3.22
CA PHE A 108 -0.45 -11.29 2.73
C PHE A 108 -0.53 -11.92 1.33
N TRP A 109 0.34 -11.49 0.41
CA TRP A 109 0.42 -12.10 -0.91
C TRP A 109 0.79 -13.59 -0.82
N ALA A 110 1.77 -13.95 0.00
CA ALA A 110 2.17 -15.35 0.19
C ALA A 110 1.02 -16.20 0.75
N PHE A 111 0.28 -15.68 1.73
CA PHE A 111 -0.92 -16.31 2.28
C PHE A 111 -1.98 -16.57 1.19
N LEU A 112 -2.31 -15.57 0.38
CA LEU A 112 -3.27 -15.73 -0.71
C LEU A 112 -2.76 -16.69 -1.79
N TYR A 113 -1.46 -16.66 -2.11
CA TYR A 113 -0.85 -17.57 -3.07
C TYR A 113 -0.96 -19.04 -2.62
N LEU A 114 -0.71 -19.32 -1.33
CA LEU A 114 -0.84 -20.67 -0.76
C LEU A 114 -2.29 -21.18 -0.84
N ILE A 115 -3.27 -20.32 -0.57
CA ILE A 115 -4.69 -20.71 -0.68
C ILE A 115 -5.07 -20.94 -2.15
N GLN A 116 -4.65 -20.06 -3.06
CA GLN A 116 -4.92 -20.20 -4.49
C GLN A 116 -4.35 -21.52 -5.04
N LYS A 117 -3.11 -21.86 -4.67
CA LYS A 117 -2.45 -23.10 -5.10
C LYS A 117 -3.25 -24.35 -4.73
N ASN A 118 -3.93 -24.33 -3.58
CA ASN A 118 -4.70 -25.47 -3.07
C ASN A 118 -6.17 -25.48 -3.52
N ARG A 119 -6.68 -24.40 -4.13
CA ARG A 119 -8.09 -24.24 -4.51
C ARG A 119 -8.17 -23.77 -5.97
N THR A 120 -8.36 -24.69 -6.90
CA THR A 120 -8.52 -24.38 -8.32
C THR A 120 -9.85 -23.62 -8.56
N GLY A 121 -9.77 -22.41 -9.11
CA GLY A 121 -10.93 -21.71 -9.68
C GLY A 121 -11.54 -20.55 -8.88
N PHE A 122 -11.11 -20.28 -7.63
CA PHE A 122 -11.67 -19.16 -6.87
C PHE A 122 -11.04 -17.80 -7.23
N TRP A 123 -9.73 -17.75 -7.47
CA TRP A 123 -9.00 -16.50 -7.68
C TRP A 123 -8.12 -16.55 -8.92
N THR A 124 -8.05 -15.44 -9.64
CA THR A 124 -7.16 -15.26 -10.79
C THR A 124 -5.77 -14.80 -10.34
N LYS A 125 -4.76 -14.92 -11.21
CA LYS A 125 -3.42 -14.34 -10.92
C LYS A 125 -3.51 -12.82 -10.74
N ASP A 126 -4.44 -12.17 -11.44
CA ASP A 126 -4.66 -10.73 -11.35
C ASP A 126 -5.16 -10.32 -9.96
N ASP A 127 -6.00 -11.14 -9.31
CA ASP A 127 -6.47 -10.89 -7.95
C ASP A 127 -5.31 -10.89 -6.94
N LEU A 128 -4.31 -11.75 -7.12
CA LEU A 128 -3.11 -11.77 -6.29
C LEU A 128 -2.28 -10.51 -6.48
N PHE A 129 -2.07 -10.08 -7.73
CA PHE A 129 -1.34 -8.84 -8.01
C PHE A 129 -2.07 -7.62 -7.48
N LEU A 130 -3.40 -7.56 -7.60
CA LEU A 130 -4.22 -6.50 -7.06
C LEU A 130 -4.17 -6.47 -5.53
N ALA A 131 -4.27 -7.62 -4.87
CA ALA A 131 -4.17 -7.72 -3.42
C ALA A 131 -2.83 -7.22 -2.90
N ALA A 132 -1.72 -7.65 -3.52
CA ALA A 132 -0.38 -7.15 -3.19
C ALA A 132 -0.26 -5.65 -3.44
N LEU A 133 -0.76 -5.17 -4.59
CA LEU A 133 -0.71 -3.76 -4.96
C LEU A 133 -1.43 -2.89 -3.93
N LEU A 134 -2.65 -3.24 -3.55
CA LEU A 134 -3.47 -2.47 -2.60
C LEU A 134 -2.94 -2.58 -1.16
N ALA A 135 -2.41 -3.74 -0.76
CA ALA A 135 -1.74 -3.89 0.54
C ALA A 135 -0.48 -3.02 0.62
N ILE A 136 0.27 -2.88 -0.47
CA ILE A 136 1.39 -1.94 -0.52
C ILE A 136 0.84 -0.50 -0.50
N LEU A 137 -0.07 -0.12 -1.38
CA LEU A 137 -0.57 1.25 -1.43
C LEU A 137 -1.11 1.77 -0.09
N THR A 138 -1.74 0.91 0.71
CA THR A 138 -2.39 1.32 1.96
C THR A 138 -1.44 1.87 3.01
N GLY A 139 -0.23 1.35 3.19
CA GLY A 139 0.64 1.90 4.26
C GLY A 139 0.94 0.94 5.38
N TRP A 140 2.06 1.14 6.08
CA TRP A 140 2.05 0.80 7.50
C TRP A 140 1.57 2.05 8.26
N PRO A 141 0.73 1.92 9.30
CA PRO A 141 0.10 0.71 9.83
C PRO A 141 -1.26 0.38 9.18
N ASP A 142 -1.74 1.21 8.26
CA ASP A 142 -3.05 1.13 7.61
C ASP A 142 -3.33 -0.22 6.91
N VAL A 143 -2.30 -0.91 6.45
CA VAL A 143 -2.41 -2.26 5.87
C VAL A 143 -3.10 -3.23 6.83
N ILE A 144 -2.94 -3.09 8.15
CA ILE A 144 -3.63 -3.93 9.13
C ILE A 144 -5.15 -3.73 9.04
N VAL A 145 -5.58 -2.47 9.03
CA VAL A 145 -7.00 -2.10 8.87
C VAL A 145 -7.53 -2.60 7.54
N PHE A 146 -6.76 -2.41 6.47
CA PHE A 146 -7.08 -2.94 5.15
C PHE A 146 -7.32 -4.45 5.18
N LEU A 147 -6.42 -5.23 5.77
CA LEU A 147 -6.54 -6.69 5.85
C LEU A 147 -7.81 -7.12 6.60
N VAL A 148 -8.09 -6.48 7.74
CA VAL A 148 -9.31 -6.73 8.51
C VAL A 148 -10.55 -6.41 7.68
N LEU A 149 -10.56 -5.25 7.00
CA LEU A 149 -11.67 -4.84 6.13
C LEU A 149 -11.86 -5.82 4.96
N VAL A 150 -10.80 -6.27 4.29
CA VAL A 150 -10.89 -7.25 3.20
C VAL A 150 -11.56 -8.54 3.68
N CYS A 151 -11.17 -9.05 4.85
CA CYS A 151 -11.79 -10.22 5.44
C CYS A 151 -13.28 -9.99 5.74
N LEU A 152 -13.61 -8.89 6.43
CA LEU A 152 -15.00 -8.56 6.78
C LEU A 152 -15.87 -8.38 5.53
N TYR A 153 -15.40 -7.63 4.53
CA TYR A 153 -16.13 -7.41 3.28
C TYR A 153 -16.34 -8.71 2.50
N THR A 154 -15.32 -9.56 2.44
CA THR A 154 -15.42 -10.85 1.73
C THR A 154 -16.43 -11.78 2.41
N LEU A 155 -16.43 -11.81 3.75
CA LEU A 155 -17.42 -12.56 4.53
C LEU A 155 -18.84 -12.02 4.31
N LEU A 156 -19.05 -10.71 4.42
CA LEU A 156 -20.36 -10.09 4.17
C LEU A 156 -20.86 -10.36 2.76
N LEU A 157 -20.01 -10.18 1.74
CA LEU A 157 -20.37 -10.46 0.35
C LEU A 157 -20.71 -11.93 0.13
N SER A 158 -19.99 -12.85 0.77
CA SER A 158 -20.29 -14.28 0.69
C SER A 158 -21.65 -14.63 1.30
N LEU A 159 -22.00 -14.03 2.45
CA LEU A 159 -23.31 -14.23 3.08
C LEU A 159 -24.45 -13.69 2.22
N VAL A 160 -24.31 -12.48 1.69
CA VAL A 160 -25.30 -11.86 0.81
C VAL A 160 -25.48 -12.68 -0.47
N ARG A 161 -24.40 -13.13 -1.10
CA ARG A 161 -24.48 -13.98 -2.31
C ARG A 161 -25.09 -15.34 -2.03
N LEU A 162 -24.80 -15.93 -0.88
CA LEU A 162 -25.36 -17.23 -0.50
C LEU A 162 -26.86 -17.13 -0.23
N ILE A 163 -27.28 -16.16 0.58
CA ILE A 163 -28.68 -16.02 1.04
C ILE A 163 -29.58 -15.49 -0.08
N ILE A 164 -29.16 -14.43 -0.77
CA ILE A 164 -30.01 -13.73 -1.75
C ILE A 164 -29.85 -14.34 -3.14
N PHE A 165 -28.61 -14.51 -3.60
CA PHE A 165 -28.33 -14.89 -4.99
C PHE A 165 -28.14 -16.40 -5.18
N LYS A 166 -28.11 -17.18 -4.10
CA LYS A 166 -27.83 -18.64 -4.10
C LYS A 166 -26.54 -19.01 -4.85
N GLN A 167 -25.58 -18.09 -4.90
CA GLN A 167 -24.28 -18.29 -5.55
C GLN A 167 -23.23 -18.63 -4.50
N THR A 168 -22.45 -19.67 -4.77
CA THR A 168 -21.38 -20.15 -3.88
C THR A 168 -20.04 -19.45 -4.09
N HIS A 169 -19.88 -18.71 -5.20
CA HIS A 169 -18.62 -18.06 -5.56
C HIS A 169 -18.65 -16.56 -5.31
N THR A 170 -17.66 -16.07 -4.56
CA THR A 170 -17.47 -14.65 -4.23
C THR A 170 -16.18 -14.15 -4.86
N GLN A 171 -16.27 -13.04 -5.61
CA GLN A 171 -15.10 -12.40 -6.20
C GLN A 171 -14.37 -11.58 -5.14
N LEU A 172 -13.07 -11.85 -4.98
CA LEU A 172 -12.22 -11.15 -4.01
C LEU A 172 -11.92 -9.70 -4.45
N THR A 173 -11.92 -9.45 -5.76
CA THR A 173 -11.54 -8.18 -6.39
C THR A 173 -12.31 -6.98 -5.85
N SER A 174 -13.62 -7.09 -5.70
CA SER A 174 -14.47 -5.99 -5.22
C SER A 174 -14.22 -5.67 -3.74
N ALA A 175 -14.04 -6.71 -2.90
CA ALA A 175 -13.72 -6.54 -1.50
C ALA A 175 -12.36 -5.84 -1.32
N LEU A 176 -11.35 -6.22 -2.13
CA LEU A 176 -10.04 -5.59 -2.12
C LEU A 176 -10.12 -4.08 -2.44
N ILE A 177 -10.79 -3.70 -3.52
CA ILE A 177 -10.86 -2.30 -3.93
C ILE A 177 -11.64 -1.46 -2.91
N ILE A 178 -12.79 -1.95 -2.44
CA ILE A 178 -13.60 -1.23 -1.46
C ILE A 178 -12.84 -1.06 -0.14
N ALA A 179 -12.20 -2.13 0.36
CA ALA A 179 -11.40 -2.06 1.56
C ALA A 179 -10.23 -1.07 1.41
N ALA A 180 -9.56 -1.06 0.27
CA ALA A 180 -8.46 -0.12 0.01
C ALA A 180 -8.93 1.34 -0.01
N ILE A 181 -10.05 1.63 -0.68
CA ILE A 181 -10.63 2.99 -0.72
C ILE A 181 -10.98 3.46 0.70
N ILE A 182 -11.66 2.62 1.48
CA ILE A 182 -12.04 2.97 2.86
C ILE A 182 -10.80 3.19 3.72
N THR A 183 -9.80 2.32 3.59
CA THR A 183 -8.55 2.45 4.36
C THR A 183 -7.81 3.72 3.97
N LEU A 184 -7.67 4.04 2.68
CA LEU A 184 -6.96 5.23 2.23
C LEU A 184 -7.68 6.55 2.59
N LEU A 185 -9.01 6.53 2.74
CA LEU A 185 -9.79 7.72 3.11
C LEU A 185 -9.97 7.90 4.62
N ALA A 186 -9.98 6.80 5.38
CA ALA A 186 -10.36 6.80 6.79
C ALA A 186 -9.40 6.04 7.71
N GLY A 187 -8.25 5.58 7.21
CA GLY A 187 -7.25 4.77 7.92
C GLY A 187 -6.87 5.34 9.28
N ASP A 188 -6.44 6.61 9.31
CA ASP A 188 -6.12 7.33 10.54
C ASP A 188 -7.24 7.29 11.58
N LYS A 189 -8.50 7.50 11.15
CA LYS A 189 -9.67 7.47 12.04
C LYS A 189 -9.92 6.06 12.55
N LEU A 190 -9.76 5.04 11.70
CA LEU A 190 -9.97 3.64 12.05
C LEU A 190 -8.88 3.11 12.99
N ILE A 191 -7.62 3.48 12.79
CA ILE A 191 -6.51 3.20 13.72
C ILE A 191 -6.80 3.81 15.10
N ASN A 192 -7.29 5.05 15.11
CA ASN A 192 -7.65 5.74 16.35
C ASN A 192 -8.80 5.06 17.09
N LEU A 193 -9.81 4.57 16.37
CA LEU A 193 -10.96 3.86 16.94
C LEU A 193 -10.59 2.47 17.47
N THR A 194 -9.66 1.79 16.81
CA THR A 194 -9.23 0.42 17.18
C THR A 194 -8.18 0.39 18.28
N GLY A 195 -7.72 1.56 18.76
CA GLY A 195 -6.67 1.64 19.79
C GLY A 195 -5.27 1.30 19.28
N LEU A 196 -5.09 1.19 17.96
CA LEU A 196 -3.82 0.78 17.34
C LEU A 196 -2.82 1.93 17.18
N LYS A 197 -3.02 3.06 17.85
CA LYS A 197 -2.11 4.22 17.84
C LYS A 197 -0.67 3.88 18.21
N VAL A 198 -0.47 2.84 19.03
CA VAL A 198 0.86 2.35 19.44
C VAL A 198 1.72 1.91 18.23
N LEU A 199 1.09 1.62 17.09
CA LEU A 199 1.76 1.21 15.85
C LEU A 199 2.17 2.38 14.95
N LEU A 200 1.78 3.61 15.27
CA LEU A 200 2.27 4.81 14.60
C LEU A 200 3.72 5.04 15.05
N ILE A 201 4.65 4.95 14.10
CA ILE A 201 6.10 5.10 14.32
C ILE A 201 6.56 6.42 13.70
#